data_AF-A0A945NFD6-F1
#
_entry.id   AF-A0A945NFD6-F1
#
_cell.length_a   1.000
_cell.length_b   1.000
_cell.length_c   1.000
_cell.angle_alpha   90.00
_cell.angle_beta   90.00
_cell.angle_gamma   90.00
#
_symmetry.space_group_name_H-M   'P 1'
#
loop_
_entity.id
_entity.type
_entity.pdbx_description
1 polymer ?
#
loop_
_entity_poly.entity_id
_entity_poly.type
_entity_poly.pdbx_seq_one_letter_code
_entity_poly.pdbx_strand_id
1 'polypeptide(L)'
;DFYERFYPIVKNAKSAYEAAVILNNNIFELVGVIYSTKRPKADQSPYESIEAGLASCTGLSFMLIDACRSVGIPARFVGTPSWYNNSGNHSWVEIWDNGWHFTGAFEPTENRLNEGWFTGLASRSVKGHPKYGIYAATWKKTDIYFPMDWKPGVDKYFAVDVTSRYQDFLDSNFIPLRIKVVDLNGERKRILVSVSGDNDFSFVGYSKDEKNDANDHLTLNLPQGNSFTIKVNQFSKTITLNKEELIEIKI
;
A
#
# COMPACT_ATOMS: atom_id res chain seq x y z
N ASP A 1 -13.13 -12.03 20.19
CA ASP A 1 -12.95 -13.17 19.26
C ASP A 1 -11.63 -13.09 18.47
N PHE A 2 -11.15 -11.90 18.07
CA PHE A 2 -9.90 -11.73 17.32
C PHE A 2 -8.70 -12.34 18.06
N TYR A 3 -8.62 -12.16 19.38
CA TYR A 3 -7.62 -12.85 20.20
C TYR A 3 -7.70 -14.37 20.03
N GLU A 4 -8.87 -14.99 20.26
CA GLU A 4 -9.04 -16.43 20.11
C GLU A 4 -8.76 -16.93 18.68
N ARG A 5 -9.09 -16.12 17.66
CA ARG A 5 -8.84 -16.44 16.25
C ARG A 5 -7.36 -16.37 15.88
N PHE A 6 -6.64 -15.35 16.35
CA PHE A 6 -5.32 -15.00 15.84
C PHE A 6 -4.16 -15.30 16.80
N TYR A 7 -4.40 -15.36 18.10
CA TYR A 7 -3.39 -15.79 19.07
C TYR A 7 -2.78 -17.16 18.71
N PRO A 8 -3.55 -18.19 18.27
CA PRO A 8 -2.98 -19.50 17.96
C PRO A 8 -1.89 -19.48 16.89
N ILE A 9 -1.96 -18.57 15.91
CA ILE A 9 -0.98 -18.47 14.81
C ILE A 9 0.27 -17.67 15.22
N VAL A 10 0.18 -16.77 16.20
CA VAL A 10 1.32 -15.95 16.66
C VAL A 10 1.91 -16.39 18.00
N LYS A 11 1.34 -17.37 18.70
CA LYS A 11 1.76 -17.78 20.06
C LYS A 11 3.25 -18.10 20.22
N ASN A 12 3.93 -18.46 19.13
CA ASN A 12 5.34 -18.84 19.12
C ASN A 12 6.27 -17.73 18.60
N ALA A 13 5.72 -16.61 18.11
CA ALA A 13 6.48 -15.47 17.61
C ALA A 13 7.40 -14.92 18.70
N LYS A 14 8.60 -14.48 18.30
CA LYS A 14 9.66 -14.02 19.20
C LYS A 14 9.63 -12.52 19.43
N SER A 15 8.89 -11.78 18.62
CA SER A 15 8.71 -10.34 18.79
C SER A 15 7.38 -9.85 18.22
N ALA A 16 7.04 -8.58 18.53
CA ALA A 16 5.90 -7.90 17.95
C ALA A 16 6.03 -7.75 16.42
N TYR A 17 7.25 -7.52 15.91
CA TYR A 17 7.54 -7.52 14.49
C TYR A 17 7.18 -8.84 13.82
N GLU A 18 7.70 -9.96 14.34
CA GLU A 18 7.44 -11.29 13.77
C GLU A 18 5.95 -11.64 13.84
N ALA A 19 5.29 -11.34 14.96
CA ALA A 19 3.87 -11.57 15.10
C ALA A 19 3.04 -10.73 14.11
N ALA A 20 3.38 -9.45 13.89
CA ALA A 20 2.70 -8.59 12.91
C ALA A 20 2.87 -9.10 11.47
N VAL A 21 4.07 -9.59 11.12
CA VAL A 21 4.36 -10.26 9.85
C VAL A 21 3.46 -11.48 9.68
N ILE A 22 3.41 -12.37 10.68
CA ILE A 22 2.57 -13.57 10.64
C ILE A 22 1.10 -13.19 10.46
N LEU A 23 0.61 -12.20 11.20
CA LEU A 23 -0.78 -11.73 11.05
C LEU A 23 -1.05 -11.25 9.62
N ASN A 24 -0.24 -10.33 9.09
CA ASN A 24 -0.50 -9.76 7.77
C ASN A 24 -0.49 -10.82 6.64
N ASN A 25 0.33 -11.87 6.78
CA ASN A 25 0.38 -12.98 5.83
C ASN A 25 -0.85 -13.91 5.89
N ASN A 26 -1.60 -13.94 7.00
CA ASN A 26 -2.57 -15.02 7.23
C ASN A 26 -4.01 -14.52 7.47
N ILE A 27 -4.21 -13.39 8.15
CA ILE A 27 -5.53 -13.07 8.71
C ILE A 27 -6.62 -12.90 7.65
N PHE A 28 -6.29 -12.34 6.48
CA PHE A 28 -7.27 -12.01 5.45
C PHE A 28 -7.82 -13.26 4.76
N GLU A 29 -6.96 -14.26 4.52
CA GLU A 29 -7.40 -15.58 4.07
C GLU A 29 -8.26 -16.27 5.13
N LEU A 30 -7.82 -16.25 6.40
CA LEU A 30 -8.55 -16.86 7.51
C LEU A 30 -9.96 -16.31 7.70
N VAL A 31 -10.19 -15.04 7.35
CA VAL A 31 -11.50 -14.40 7.48
C VAL A 31 -12.22 -14.19 6.13
N GLY A 32 -11.64 -14.66 5.03
CA GLY A 32 -12.26 -14.62 3.71
C GLY A 32 -12.43 -13.21 3.12
N VAL A 33 -11.53 -12.28 3.43
CA VAL A 33 -11.60 -10.88 2.96
C VAL A 33 -10.54 -10.60 1.92
N ILE A 34 -10.96 -9.99 0.80
CA ILE A 34 -10.07 -9.53 -0.26
C ILE A 34 -10.15 -8.02 -0.43
N TYR A 35 -9.11 -7.44 -1.03
CA TYR A 35 -9.17 -6.06 -1.48
C TYR A 35 -10.25 -5.87 -2.55
N SER A 36 -11.11 -4.87 -2.37
CA SER A 36 -12.00 -4.35 -3.40
C SER A 36 -12.57 -3.00 -3.02
N THR A 37 -12.68 -2.09 -3.99
CA THR A 37 -13.41 -0.84 -3.83
C THR A 37 -14.93 -1.01 -3.92
N LYS A 38 -15.44 -2.17 -4.38
CA LYS A 38 -16.87 -2.53 -4.48
C LYS A 38 -17.54 -2.83 -3.14
N ARG A 39 -16.81 -2.64 -2.05
CA ARG A 39 -17.27 -2.83 -0.67
C ARG A 39 -18.46 -1.89 -0.32
N PRO A 40 -19.32 -2.24 0.65
CA PRO A 40 -20.55 -1.49 0.95
C PRO A 40 -20.36 -0.03 1.38
N LYS A 41 -19.29 0.29 2.14
CA LYS A 41 -18.96 1.65 2.58
C LYS A 41 -17.46 1.80 2.85
N ALA A 42 -16.95 3.03 2.86
CA ALA A 42 -15.52 3.28 3.01
C ALA A 42 -14.97 2.99 4.41
N ASP A 43 -15.75 3.26 5.45
CA ASP A 43 -15.40 3.19 6.87
C ASP A 43 -15.97 1.94 7.56
N GLN A 44 -15.88 0.78 6.91
CA GLN A 44 -16.27 -0.49 7.49
C GLN A 44 -15.46 -0.81 8.75
N SER A 45 -16.16 -1.26 9.80
CA SER A 45 -15.54 -1.98 10.91
C SER A 45 -15.01 -3.35 10.43
N PRO A 46 -14.09 -3.99 11.17
CA PRO A 46 -13.57 -5.29 10.77
C PRO A 46 -14.67 -6.35 10.56
N TYR A 47 -15.73 -6.35 11.38
CA TYR A 47 -16.84 -7.28 11.19
C TYR A 47 -17.64 -7.01 9.92
N GLU A 48 -17.89 -5.75 9.58
CA GLU A 48 -18.57 -5.40 8.32
C GLU A 48 -17.71 -5.78 7.11
N SER A 49 -16.38 -5.70 7.22
CA SER A 49 -15.48 -6.21 6.17
C SER A 49 -15.50 -7.73 6.05
N ILE A 50 -15.53 -8.45 7.18
CA ILE A 50 -15.65 -9.92 7.21
C ILE A 50 -16.98 -10.36 6.60
N GLU A 51 -18.09 -9.73 6.99
CA GLU A 51 -19.42 -10.04 6.46
C GLU A 51 -19.50 -9.78 4.95
N ALA A 52 -18.92 -8.68 4.47
CA ALA A 52 -18.91 -8.36 3.05
C ALA A 52 -17.92 -9.21 2.22
N GLY A 53 -16.90 -9.80 2.84
CA GLY A 53 -15.75 -10.41 2.17
C GLY A 53 -14.88 -9.42 1.40
N LEU A 54 -15.15 -8.11 1.50
CA LEU A 54 -14.56 -7.05 0.69
C LEU A 54 -14.16 -5.85 1.56
N ALA A 55 -12.96 -5.32 1.34
CA ALA A 55 -12.47 -4.11 1.99
C ALA A 55 -11.48 -3.35 1.10
N SER A 56 -11.31 -2.04 1.30
CA SER A 56 -10.20 -1.29 0.70
C SER A 56 -9.02 -1.20 1.67
N CYS A 57 -7.93 -0.54 1.28
CA CYS A 57 -6.76 -0.27 2.13
C CYS A 57 -7.13 0.23 3.54
N THR A 58 -8.15 1.09 3.68
CA THR A 58 -8.71 1.54 4.97
C THR A 58 -9.25 0.39 5.83
N GLY A 59 -10.19 -0.41 5.30
CA GLY A 59 -10.82 -1.51 6.06
C GLY A 59 -9.84 -2.64 6.37
N LEU A 60 -8.96 -2.96 5.41
CA LEU A 60 -7.88 -3.94 5.60
C LEU A 60 -6.92 -3.48 6.71
N SER A 61 -6.58 -2.19 6.74
CA SER A 61 -5.74 -1.63 7.81
C SER A 61 -6.41 -1.66 9.17
N PHE A 62 -7.70 -1.35 9.28
CA PHE A 62 -8.44 -1.49 10.54
C PHE A 62 -8.44 -2.94 11.03
N MET A 63 -8.65 -3.90 10.13
CA MET A 63 -8.61 -5.32 10.45
C MET A 63 -7.24 -5.78 10.96
N LEU A 64 -6.15 -5.40 10.27
CA LEU A 64 -4.80 -5.74 10.72
C LEU A 64 -4.45 -5.06 12.06
N ILE A 65 -4.87 -3.81 12.27
CA ILE A 65 -4.68 -3.12 13.55
C ILE A 65 -5.40 -3.85 14.68
N ASP A 66 -6.67 -4.25 14.47
CA ASP A 66 -7.44 -4.95 15.49
C ASP A 66 -6.88 -6.35 15.74
N ALA A 67 -6.40 -7.04 14.71
CA ALA A 67 -5.70 -8.32 14.85
C ALA A 67 -4.44 -8.15 15.72
N CYS A 68 -3.56 -7.20 15.37
CA CYS A 68 -2.36 -6.87 16.13
C CYS A 68 -2.69 -6.52 17.59
N ARG A 69 -3.62 -5.59 17.81
CA ARG A 69 -3.99 -5.14 19.16
C ARG A 69 -4.62 -6.25 19.98
N SER A 70 -5.38 -7.16 19.36
CA SER A 70 -5.99 -8.28 20.08
C SER A 70 -4.97 -9.24 20.69
N VAL A 71 -3.78 -9.36 20.10
CA VAL A 71 -2.68 -10.21 20.59
C VAL A 71 -1.56 -9.42 21.29
N GLY A 72 -1.83 -8.17 21.68
CA GLY A 72 -0.92 -7.35 22.49
C GLY A 72 0.13 -6.56 21.70
N ILE A 73 0.01 -6.46 20.37
CA ILE A 73 0.93 -5.68 19.53
C ILE A 73 0.39 -4.25 19.39
N PRO A 74 1.12 -3.20 19.83
CA PRO A 74 0.70 -1.84 19.58
C PRO A 74 0.77 -1.53 18.09
N ALA A 75 -0.37 -1.17 17.50
CA ALA A 75 -0.50 -0.82 16.09
C ALA A 75 -1.31 0.48 15.93
N ARG A 76 -1.03 1.27 14.88
CA ARG A 76 -1.76 2.51 14.56
C ARG A 76 -2.02 2.65 13.06
N PHE A 77 -3.09 3.39 12.76
CA PHE A 77 -3.51 3.71 11.41
C PHE A 77 -2.67 4.86 10.85
N VAL A 78 -2.19 4.69 9.63
CA VAL A 78 -1.39 5.68 8.91
C VAL A 78 -1.94 5.83 7.49
N GLY A 79 -1.88 7.02 6.94
CA GLY A 79 -2.31 7.22 5.56
C GLY A 79 -1.84 8.54 4.98
N THR A 80 -1.95 8.62 3.66
CA THR A 80 -1.88 9.88 2.92
C THR A 80 -3.25 10.19 2.32
N PRO A 81 -3.74 11.45 2.38
CA PRO A 81 -4.95 11.89 1.68
C PRO A 81 -4.82 11.83 0.16
N SER A 82 -3.59 12.03 -0.30
CA SER A 82 -3.27 11.95 -1.72
C SER A 82 -1.77 11.77 -1.90
N TRP A 83 -1.36 10.95 -2.85
CA TRP A 83 0.00 10.94 -3.33
C TRP A 83 0.37 12.30 -3.95
N TYR A 84 1.65 12.65 -3.96
CA TYR A 84 2.16 13.93 -4.47
C TYR A 84 1.75 14.21 -5.94
N ASN A 85 1.48 13.15 -6.71
CA ASN A 85 1.06 13.20 -8.10
C ASN A 85 -0.46 13.05 -8.31
N ASN A 86 -1.25 13.11 -7.23
CA ASN A 86 -2.71 12.98 -7.23
C ASN A 86 -3.24 11.62 -7.73
N SER A 87 -2.44 10.55 -7.70
CA SER A 87 -2.90 9.23 -8.18
C SER A 87 -3.96 8.58 -7.27
N GLY A 88 -4.20 9.13 -6.08
CA GLY A 88 -5.19 8.65 -5.12
C GLY A 88 -4.66 8.70 -3.70
N ASN A 89 -5.40 8.13 -2.77
CA ASN A 89 -4.98 7.97 -1.38
C ASN A 89 -4.46 6.56 -1.11
N HIS A 90 -3.94 6.35 0.08
CA HIS A 90 -3.67 5.01 0.59
C HIS A 90 -3.57 5.04 2.12
N SER A 91 -3.86 3.91 2.75
CA SER A 91 -3.77 3.71 4.18
C SER A 91 -3.09 2.39 4.50
N TRP A 92 -2.28 2.38 5.54
CA TRP A 92 -1.50 1.23 5.97
C TRP A 92 -1.35 1.23 7.50
N VAL A 93 -0.54 0.30 8.00
CA VAL A 93 -0.39 0.07 9.44
C VAL A 93 1.03 0.34 9.87
N GLU A 94 1.18 1.01 11.01
CA GLU A 94 2.43 1.00 11.75
C GLU A 94 2.29 0.19 13.03
N ILE A 95 3.28 -0.66 13.31
CA ILE A 95 3.39 -1.48 14.52
C ILE A 95 4.58 -1.03 15.35
N TRP A 96 4.52 -1.21 16.67
CA TRP A 96 5.59 -0.88 17.58
C TRP A 96 6.39 -2.11 17.99
N ASP A 97 7.70 -2.11 17.69
CA ASP A 97 8.68 -3.06 18.21
C ASP A 97 10.02 -2.34 18.38
N ASN A 98 10.28 -1.77 19.56
CA ASN A 98 11.43 -0.88 19.82
C ASN A 98 11.55 0.32 18.85
N GLY A 99 10.43 0.72 18.26
CA GLY A 99 10.34 1.70 17.18
C GLY A 99 9.09 1.45 16.34
N TRP A 100 8.70 2.43 15.53
CA TRP A 100 7.58 2.26 14.61
C TRP A 100 8.04 1.65 13.29
N HIS A 101 7.47 0.50 12.94
CA HIS A 101 7.65 -0.19 11.67
C HIS A 101 6.36 -0.16 10.85
N PHE A 102 6.43 -0.01 9.52
CA PHE A 102 5.22 0.02 8.68
C PHE A 102 5.03 -1.27 7.87
N THR A 103 3.78 -1.55 7.49
CA THR A 103 3.43 -2.60 6.52
C THR A 103 2.08 -2.28 5.87
N GLY A 104 1.94 -2.62 4.58
CA GLY A 104 0.66 -2.56 3.88
C GLY A 104 -0.25 -3.72 4.30
N ALA A 105 -1.48 -3.42 4.70
CA ALA A 105 -2.43 -4.46 5.10
C ALA A 105 -2.93 -5.22 3.87
N PHE A 106 -2.86 -6.56 3.89
CA PHE A 106 -3.10 -7.45 2.73
C PHE A 106 -2.02 -7.34 1.65
N GLU A 107 -0.87 -6.77 1.99
CA GLU A 107 0.25 -6.54 1.07
C GLU A 107 1.56 -7.04 1.68
N PRO A 108 1.62 -8.33 2.07
CA PRO A 108 2.78 -8.85 2.81
C PRO A 108 4.05 -8.80 1.97
N THR A 109 5.13 -8.32 2.59
CA THR A 109 6.50 -8.31 2.05
C THR A 109 7.30 -9.46 2.64
N GLU A 110 6.79 -10.68 2.45
CA GLU A 110 7.32 -11.92 3.03
C GLU A 110 7.45 -11.81 4.56
N ASN A 111 8.69 -11.80 5.07
CA ASN A 111 9.01 -11.71 6.49
C ASN A 111 9.47 -10.32 6.94
N ARG A 112 9.29 -9.29 6.11
CA ARG A 112 9.84 -7.94 6.35
C ARG A 112 8.73 -6.94 6.59
N LEU A 113 8.94 -6.04 7.54
CA LEU A 113 8.28 -4.75 7.68
C LEU A 113 9.21 -3.64 7.18
N ASN A 114 8.68 -2.43 7.05
CA ASN A 114 9.33 -1.27 6.41
C ASN A 114 9.57 -1.45 4.91
N GLU A 115 8.78 -2.31 4.28
CA GLU A 115 8.74 -2.50 2.83
C GLU A 115 7.28 -2.42 2.37
N GLY A 116 7.09 -1.98 1.13
CA GLY A 116 5.77 -1.85 0.52
C GLY A 116 5.86 -1.23 -0.86
N TRP A 117 4.91 -1.54 -1.74
CA TRP A 117 4.86 -1.00 -3.10
C TRP A 117 4.75 0.53 -3.11
N PHE A 118 4.17 1.12 -2.05
CA PHE A 118 3.94 2.55 -1.90
C PHE A 118 5.16 3.34 -1.42
N THR A 119 6.25 2.69 -1.02
CA THR A 119 7.45 3.36 -0.45
C THR A 119 8.00 4.47 -1.35
N GLY A 120 8.07 4.24 -2.66
CA GLY A 120 8.51 5.25 -3.62
C GLY A 120 7.55 6.43 -3.80
N LEU A 121 6.26 6.25 -3.54
CA LEU A 121 5.29 7.35 -3.50
C LEU A 121 5.37 8.10 -2.17
N ALA A 122 5.50 7.35 -1.07
CA ALA A 122 5.58 7.88 0.29
C ALA A 122 6.82 8.74 0.50
N SER A 123 7.96 8.41 -0.12
CA SER A 123 9.19 9.20 0.00
C SER A 123 9.13 10.57 -0.67
N ARG A 124 8.17 10.77 -1.58
CA ARG A 124 7.89 12.04 -2.26
C ARG A 124 6.77 12.84 -1.60
N SER A 125 6.30 12.41 -0.43
CA SER A 125 5.30 13.15 0.36
C SER A 125 5.85 14.47 0.88
N VAL A 126 4.95 15.41 1.17
CA VAL A 126 5.27 16.80 1.54
C VAL A 126 4.89 17.03 2.99
N LYS A 127 5.91 17.14 3.86
CA LYS A 127 5.73 17.40 5.30
C LYS A 127 4.91 18.66 5.53
N GLY A 128 3.95 18.58 6.45
CA GLY A 128 3.05 19.68 6.81
C GLY A 128 1.95 19.96 5.79
N HIS A 129 1.94 19.31 4.62
CA HIS A 129 0.95 19.57 3.59
C HIS A 129 -0.34 18.77 3.86
N PRO A 130 -1.51 19.42 4.01
CA PRO A 130 -2.75 18.75 4.44
C PRO A 130 -3.24 17.67 3.46
N LYS A 131 -2.83 17.74 2.19
CA LYS A 131 -3.19 16.77 1.15
C LYS A 131 -2.09 15.76 0.81
N TYR A 132 -0.82 16.11 1.01
CA TYR A 132 0.32 15.35 0.47
C TYR A 132 1.29 14.88 1.57
N GLY A 133 1.00 15.19 2.83
CA GLY A 133 1.72 14.66 3.98
C GLY A 133 1.20 13.27 4.38
N ILE A 134 1.97 12.60 5.23
CA ILE A 134 1.62 11.31 5.80
C ILE A 134 1.30 11.51 7.27
N TYR A 135 0.13 11.05 7.67
CA TYR A 135 -0.41 11.25 9.01
C TYR A 135 -0.65 9.91 9.70
N ALA A 136 -0.30 9.83 10.97
CA ALA A 136 -0.61 8.68 11.82
C ALA A 136 -1.62 9.07 12.90
N ALA A 137 -2.66 8.27 13.08
CA ALA A 137 -3.66 8.48 14.11
C ALA A 137 -3.04 8.36 15.52
N THR A 138 -3.51 9.19 16.45
CA THR A 138 -3.04 9.19 17.84
C THR A 138 -4.17 9.49 18.81
N TRP A 139 -4.05 8.95 20.03
CA TRP A 139 -4.92 9.32 21.15
C TRP A 139 -4.46 10.60 21.86
N LYS A 140 -3.17 10.95 21.72
CA LYS A 140 -2.62 12.19 22.28
C LYS A 140 -3.30 13.36 21.58
N LYS A 141 -3.84 14.31 22.35
CA LYS A 141 -4.37 15.56 21.79
C LYS A 141 -3.26 16.30 21.04
N THR A 142 -3.54 16.68 19.80
CA THR A 142 -2.67 17.48 18.92
C THR A 142 -3.53 18.51 18.20
N ASP A 143 -2.88 19.45 17.51
CA ASP A 143 -3.55 20.44 16.67
C ASP A 143 -3.78 19.94 15.22
N ILE A 144 -3.46 18.67 14.95
CA ILE A 144 -3.63 18.03 13.64
C ILE A 144 -4.71 16.98 13.76
N TYR A 145 -5.70 17.02 12.87
CA TYR A 145 -6.73 16.00 12.75
C TYR A 145 -6.37 15.03 11.62
N PHE A 146 -6.68 13.75 11.82
CA PHE A 146 -6.45 12.74 10.80
C PHE A 146 -7.31 13.04 9.58
N PRO A 147 -6.70 13.22 8.39
CA PRO A 147 -7.44 13.53 7.19
C PRO A 147 -8.19 12.28 6.69
N MET A 148 -9.50 12.28 6.84
CA MET A 148 -10.37 11.21 6.37
C MET A 148 -10.98 11.60 5.03
N ASP A 149 -10.38 11.19 3.92
CA ASP A 149 -10.88 11.53 2.57
C ASP A 149 -12.31 11.04 2.33
N TRP A 150 -12.67 9.93 2.97
CA TRP A 150 -14.02 9.36 2.91
C TRP A 150 -15.05 10.14 3.74
N LYS A 151 -14.60 11.03 4.62
CA LYS A 151 -15.47 11.88 5.46
C LYS A 151 -14.81 13.24 5.74
N PRO A 152 -14.72 14.12 4.73
CA PRO A 152 -14.06 15.41 4.87
C PRO A 152 -14.72 16.30 5.95
N GLY A 153 -13.91 17.15 6.59
CA GLY A 153 -14.38 18.12 7.58
C GLY A 153 -14.59 17.58 9.00
N VAL A 154 -14.26 16.31 9.27
CA VAL A 154 -14.30 15.77 10.63
C VAL A 154 -12.99 16.05 11.37
N ASP A 155 -13.09 16.84 12.43
CA ASP A 155 -12.03 17.31 13.31
C ASP A 155 -12.10 16.62 14.69
N LYS A 156 -12.31 15.31 14.68
CA LYS A 156 -12.49 14.51 15.91
C LYS A 156 -11.28 13.65 16.27
N TYR A 157 -10.57 13.15 15.27
CA TYR A 157 -9.52 12.15 15.47
C TYR A 157 -8.16 12.83 15.35
N PHE A 158 -7.36 12.82 16.42
CA PHE A 158 -6.05 13.45 16.41
C PHE A 158 -5.04 12.66 15.56
N ALA A 159 -4.08 13.39 14.99
CA ALA A 159 -2.99 12.82 14.21
C ALA A 159 -1.65 13.46 14.54
N VAL A 160 -0.59 12.78 14.13
CA VAL A 160 0.77 13.32 14.07
C VAL A 160 1.25 13.21 12.63
N ASP A 161 1.95 14.24 12.16
CA ASP A 161 2.67 14.19 10.89
C ASP A 161 3.91 13.29 11.04
N VAL A 162 3.92 12.20 10.27
CA VAL A 162 5.02 11.22 10.24
C VAL A 162 5.76 11.22 8.90
N THR A 163 5.50 12.19 8.03
CA THR A 163 6.07 12.31 6.67
C THR A 163 7.57 12.08 6.65
N SER A 164 8.32 12.71 7.56
CA SER A 164 9.78 12.59 7.60
C SER A 164 10.32 11.17 7.76
N ARG A 165 9.51 10.21 8.27
CA ARG A 165 9.92 8.80 8.40
C ARG A 165 9.85 8.02 7.09
N TYR A 166 9.22 8.58 6.07
CA TYR A 166 9.06 7.94 4.76
C TYR A 166 9.95 8.57 3.70
N GLN A 167 10.56 9.73 3.97
CA GLN A 167 11.34 10.53 3.02
C GLN A 167 12.77 10.01 2.79
N ASP A 168 13.07 8.76 3.14
CA ASP A 168 14.40 8.19 2.88
C ASP A 168 14.70 8.27 1.37
N PHE A 169 15.88 8.83 1.06
CA PHE A 169 16.22 9.43 -0.23
C PHE A 169 16.06 8.44 -1.39
N LEU A 170 15.08 8.70 -2.26
CA LEU A 170 15.12 8.17 -3.62
C LEU A 170 16.27 8.84 -4.38
N ASP A 171 17.09 8.03 -5.04
CA ASP A 171 18.06 8.54 -6.00
C ASP A 171 17.30 9.29 -7.11
N SER A 172 17.56 10.60 -7.23
CA SER A 172 16.92 11.48 -8.22
C SER A 172 17.21 11.08 -9.66
N ASN A 173 18.22 10.24 -9.89
CA ASN A 173 18.55 9.71 -11.22
C ASN A 173 17.54 8.65 -11.69
N PHE A 174 16.74 8.09 -10.79
CA PHE A 174 15.74 7.08 -11.11
C PHE A 174 14.32 7.66 -11.02
N ILE A 175 13.54 7.37 -12.05
CA ILE A 175 12.14 7.77 -12.15
C ILE A 175 11.25 6.54 -12.33
N PRO A 176 10.07 6.52 -11.69
CA PRO A 176 9.21 5.35 -11.72
C PRO A 176 8.50 5.22 -13.07
N LEU A 177 8.71 4.09 -13.73
CA LEU A 177 7.85 3.56 -14.79
C LEU A 177 6.84 2.62 -14.16
N ARG A 178 5.56 2.99 -14.21
CA ARG A 178 4.44 2.17 -13.75
C ARG A 178 3.71 1.56 -14.93
N ILE A 179 3.35 0.29 -14.82
CA ILE A 179 2.69 -0.45 -15.89
C ILE A 179 1.43 -1.09 -15.32
N LYS A 180 0.30 -0.87 -15.99
CA LYS A 180 -0.95 -1.61 -15.76
C LYS A 180 -1.44 -2.23 -17.04
N VAL A 181 -1.97 -3.44 -16.93
CA VAL A 181 -2.54 -4.19 -18.04
C VAL A 181 -4.02 -4.38 -17.75
N VAL A 182 -4.88 -4.01 -18.70
CA VAL A 182 -6.34 -4.07 -18.58
C VAL A 182 -6.95 -4.83 -19.74
N ASP A 183 -8.10 -5.45 -19.51
CA ASP A 183 -8.89 -6.07 -20.58
C ASP A 183 -9.75 -5.05 -21.35
N LEU A 184 -10.58 -5.55 -22.27
CA LEU A 184 -11.50 -4.73 -23.06
C LEU A 184 -12.49 -3.91 -22.22
N ASN A 185 -12.85 -4.40 -21.04
CA ASN A 185 -13.76 -3.76 -20.08
C ASN A 185 -13.04 -2.79 -19.13
N GLY A 186 -11.71 -2.70 -19.22
CA GLY A 186 -10.89 -1.86 -18.34
C GLY A 186 -10.54 -2.53 -17.00
N GLU A 187 -10.84 -3.82 -16.83
CA GLU A 187 -10.45 -4.54 -15.61
C GLU A 187 -8.98 -4.95 -15.67
N ARG A 188 -8.26 -4.72 -14.58
CA ARG A 188 -6.84 -5.05 -14.45
C ARG A 188 -6.63 -6.56 -14.50
N LYS A 189 -5.64 -6.99 -15.27
CA LYS A 189 -5.22 -8.39 -15.37
C LYS A 189 -3.78 -8.57 -14.92
N ARG A 190 -3.53 -9.65 -14.18
CA ARG A 190 -2.20 -10.10 -13.80
C ARG A 190 -1.54 -10.85 -14.95
N ILE A 191 -0.67 -10.18 -15.69
CA ILE A 191 -0.04 -10.69 -16.91
C ILE A 191 1.46 -10.46 -16.85
N LEU A 192 2.22 -11.39 -17.41
CA LEU A 192 3.67 -11.27 -17.51
C LEU A 192 4.05 -10.10 -18.43
N VAL A 193 4.75 -9.13 -17.87
CA VAL A 193 5.31 -7.97 -18.57
C VAL A 193 6.82 -8.15 -18.62
N SER A 194 7.40 -7.94 -19.80
CA SER A 194 8.85 -7.83 -19.94
C SER A 194 9.23 -6.40 -20.31
N VAL A 195 10.28 -5.88 -19.69
CA VAL A 195 10.83 -4.56 -19.95
C VAL A 195 12.31 -4.74 -20.28
N SER A 196 12.73 -4.27 -21.45
CA SER A 196 14.14 -4.28 -21.88
C SER A 196 14.62 -2.88 -22.18
N GLY A 197 15.88 -2.56 -21.92
CA GLY A 197 16.47 -1.26 -22.19
C GLY A 197 17.93 -1.37 -22.65
N ASP A 198 18.62 -0.23 -22.67
CA ASP A 198 20.05 -0.16 -22.97
C ASP A 198 20.88 -0.93 -21.93
N ASN A 199 22.16 -1.21 -22.26
CA ASN A 199 23.12 -1.91 -21.39
C ASN A 199 22.66 -3.30 -20.92
N ASP A 200 22.04 -4.07 -21.82
CA ASP A 200 21.51 -5.41 -21.55
C ASP A 200 20.50 -5.47 -20.38
N PHE A 201 19.90 -4.34 -20.02
CA PHE A 201 18.86 -4.30 -19.01
C PHE A 201 17.66 -5.11 -19.47
N SER A 202 17.25 -6.08 -18.65
CA SER A 202 15.99 -6.80 -18.82
C SER A 202 15.34 -7.07 -17.47
N PHE A 203 14.02 -6.97 -17.45
CA PHE A 203 13.17 -7.27 -16.32
C PHE A 203 11.96 -8.04 -16.80
N VAL A 204 11.52 -9.01 -16.01
CA VAL A 204 10.28 -9.74 -16.24
C VAL A 204 9.52 -9.81 -14.91
N GLY A 205 8.25 -9.42 -14.92
CA GLY A 205 7.41 -9.43 -13.74
C GLY A 205 5.93 -9.37 -14.10
N TYR A 206 5.07 -9.67 -13.15
CA TYR A 206 3.63 -9.64 -13.38
C TYR A 206 3.04 -8.25 -13.12
N SER A 207 2.17 -7.77 -14.02
CA SER A 207 1.24 -6.70 -13.70
C SER A 207 0.29 -7.11 -12.58
N LYS A 208 -0.39 -6.13 -12.00
CA LYS A 208 -1.29 -6.31 -10.85
C LYS A 208 -2.75 -6.37 -11.31
N ASP A 209 -3.60 -7.09 -10.58
CA ASP A 209 -5.02 -7.26 -10.89
C ASP A 209 -5.94 -6.46 -9.94
N GLU A 210 -7.25 -6.69 -10.02
CA GLU A 210 -8.27 -6.02 -9.20
C GLU A 210 -8.19 -6.36 -7.69
N LYS A 211 -7.44 -7.38 -7.30
CA LYS A 211 -7.21 -7.73 -5.88
C LYS A 211 -6.06 -6.92 -5.26
N ASN A 212 -5.39 -6.08 -6.04
CA ASN A 212 -4.38 -5.15 -5.55
C ASN A 212 -4.94 -3.74 -5.41
N ASP A 213 -4.34 -2.92 -4.53
CA ASP A 213 -4.65 -1.50 -4.43
C ASP A 213 -4.61 -0.84 -5.82
N ALA A 214 -5.51 0.12 -6.05
CA ALA A 214 -5.61 0.82 -7.33
C ALA A 214 -4.32 1.58 -7.69
N ASN A 215 -3.49 1.90 -6.70
CA ASN A 215 -2.19 2.53 -6.87
C ASN A 215 -1.01 1.55 -6.90
N ASP A 216 -1.20 0.27 -6.51
CA ASP A 216 -0.17 -0.78 -6.60
C ASP A 216 -0.02 -1.20 -8.06
N HIS A 217 0.99 -0.70 -8.74
CA HIS A 217 1.29 -1.03 -10.13
C HIS A 217 2.58 -1.84 -10.22
N LEU A 218 2.79 -2.56 -11.34
CA LEU A 218 4.13 -3.03 -11.65
C LEU A 218 5.02 -1.79 -11.86
N THR A 219 5.95 -1.57 -10.93
CA THR A 219 6.74 -0.33 -10.86
C THR A 219 8.21 -0.67 -10.96
N LEU A 220 8.90 -0.03 -11.91
CA LEU A 220 10.34 -0.09 -12.05
C LEU A 220 10.91 1.31 -11.87
N ASN A 221 11.88 1.48 -10.97
CA ASN A 221 12.64 2.72 -10.87
C ASN A 221 13.79 2.62 -11.86
N LEU A 222 13.74 3.41 -12.95
CA LEU A 222 14.63 3.30 -14.08
C LEU A 222 15.38 4.63 -14.34
N PRO A 223 16.60 4.59 -14.91
CA PRO A 223 17.37 5.80 -15.23
C PRO A 223 16.61 6.76 -16.14
N GLN A 224 16.62 8.04 -15.77
CA GLN A 224 16.06 9.10 -16.60
C GLN A 224 16.84 9.28 -17.91
N GLY A 225 16.13 9.52 -19.01
CA GLY A 225 16.67 9.78 -20.34
C GLY A 225 16.85 8.52 -21.19
N ASN A 226 16.77 7.33 -20.60
CA ASN A 226 16.96 6.06 -21.30
C ASN A 226 15.67 5.57 -21.96
N SER A 227 15.83 4.74 -23.00
CA SER A 227 14.70 4.12 -23.69
C SER A 227 14.45 2.69 -23.23
N PHE A 228 13.18 2.35 -23.04
CA PHE A 228 12.73 1.05 -22.59
C PHE A 228 11.64 0.51 -23.50
N THR A 229 11.73 -0.77 -23.85
CA THR A 229 10.73 -1.50 -24.61
C THR A 229 9.94 -2.40 -23.66
N ILE A 230 8.64 -2.14 -23.57
CA ILE A 230 7.68 -2.90 -22.78
C ILE A 230 6.98 -3.89 -23.71
N LYS A 231 6.97 -5.17 -23.35
CA LYS A 231 6.26 -6.22 -24.10
C LYS A 231 5.29 -6.98 -23.20
N VAL A 232 4.10 -7.20 -23.72
CA VAL A 232 3.01 -7.96 -23.09
C VAL A 232 2.31 -8.76 -24.19
N ASN A 233 2.40 -10.09 -24.16
CA ASN A 233 1.90 -10.94 -25.25
C ASN A 233 2.46 -10.48 -26.63
N GLN A 234 1.57 -10.09 -27.55
CA GLN A 234 1.92 -9.55 -28.88
C GLN A 234 2.12 -8.02 -28.89
N PHE A 235 1.76 -7.33 -27.80
CA PHE A 235 1.95 -5.89 -27.67
C PHE A 235 3.42 -5.56 -27.39
N SER A 236 3.94 -4.54 -28.08
CA SER A 236 5.28 -4.00 -27.85
C SER A 236 5.24 -2.48 -27.97
N LYS A 237 5.79 -1.77 -26.99
CA LYS A 237 5.89 -0.30 -27.01
C LYS A 237 7.24 0.14 -26.46
N THR A 238 7.93 0.99 -27.20
CA THR A 238 9.16 1.65 -26.75
C THR A 238 8.84 3.06 -26.25
N ILE A 239 9.38 3.43 -25.11
CA ILE A 239 9.26 4.76 -24.51
C ILE A 239 10.64 5.29 -24.14
N THR A 240 10.81 6.62 -24.17
CA THR A 240 11.97 7.28 -23.56
C THR A 240 11.53 7.91 -22.26
N LEU A 241 12.08 7.45 -21.14
CA LEU A 241 11.61 7.80 -19.81
C LEU A 241 12.24 9.12 -19.37
N ASN A 242 11.51 10.23 -19.53
CA ASN A 242 11.99 11.58 -19.14
C ASN A 242 11.37 12.11 -17.85
N LYS A 243 10.25 11.52 -17.44
CA LYS A 243 9.48 11.81 -16.23
C LYS A 243 8.81 10.52 -15.76
N GLU A 244 8.20 10.53 -14.57
CA GLU A 244 7.38 9.38 -14.18
C GLU A 244 6.25 9.16 -15.18
N GLU A 245 5.97 7.90 -15.49
CA GLU A 245 4.89 7.53 -16.41
C GLU A 245 4.09 6.36 -15.85
N LEU A 246 2.79 6.37 -16.12
CA LEU A 246 1.91 5.22 -15.97
C LEU A 246 1.46 4.79 -17.37
N ILE A 247 1.91 3.62 -17.81
CA ILE A 247 1.53 3.03 -19.08
C ILE A 247 0.37 2.06 -18.84
N GLU A 248 -0.79 2.38 -19.43
CA GLU A 248 -1.90 1.45 -19.56
C GLU A 248 -1.77 0.67 -20.87
N ILE A 249 -1.77 -0.67 -20.77
CA ILE A 249 -1.76 -1.59 -21.91
C ILE A 249 -3.09 -2.31 -21.93
N LYS A 250 -3.83 -2.17 -23.02
CA LYS A 250 -5.12 -2.83 -23.23
C LYS A 250 -4.91 -4.09 -24.07
N ILE A 251 -5.39 -5.23 -23.58
CA ILE A 251 -5.31 -6.54 -24.25
C ILE A 251 -6.67 -7.19 -24.45
#